data_AF-A0A1W9V705-F1
#
_entry.id   AF-A0A1W9V705-F1
#
_cell.length_a   1.000
_cell.length_b   1.000
_cell.length_c   1.000
_cell.angle_alpha   90.00
_cell.angle_beta   90.00
_cell.angle_gamma   90.00
#
_symmetry.space_group_name_H-M   'P 1'
#
loop_
_entity.id
_entity.type
_entity.pdbx_description
1 polymer ?
#
loop_
_entity_poly.entity_id
_entity_poly.type
_entity_poly.pdbx_seq_one_letter_code
_entity_poly.pdbx_strand_id
1 'polypeptide(L)'
;MSTTKKRIDGDIYRVTPFKGRKALRINYRLMKLLTPSIGALSGMLGSLKSKEIKSLGDIDIDGEAITKALDGLFDRYSEDEILDLLLMILENTERGEDGKEVFINEESFDEFFSCSLIAAFKVAVFVIQVNFPDFFSQAALIGTETKEMDG
;
A
#
# COMPACT_ATOMS: atom_id res chain seq x y z
N MET A 1 -11.97 15.49 -9.00
CA MET A 1 -10.95 14.63 -8.39
C MET A 1 -9.76 14.64 -9.32
N SER A 2 -8.59 15.09 -8.86
CA SER A 2 -7.38 15.10 -9.67
C SER A 2 -6.69 13.76 -9.58
N THR A 3 -6.30 13.23 -10.74
CA THR A 3 -5.56 11.97 -10.84
C THR A 3 -4.08 12.22 -10.58
N THR A 4 -3.43 11.33 -9.81
CA THR A 4 -2.01 11.44 -9.47
C THR A 4 -1.20 10.42 -10.26
N LYS A 5 -0.02 10.80 -10.78
CA LYS A 5 0.88 9.90 -11.51
C LYS A 5 2.18 9.68 -10.74
N LYS A 6 2.75 8.48 -10.81
CA LYS A 6 4.08 8.14 -10.29
C LYS A 6 4.73 7.08 -11.15
N ARG A 7 6.05 7.19 -11.36
CA ARG A 7 6.85 6.14 -11.99
C ARG A 7 7.30 5.14 -10.91
N ILE A 8 7.04 3.86 -11.10
CA ILE A 8 7.40 2.77 -10.19
C ILE A 8 8.03 1.66 -11.03
N ASP A 9 9.28 1.30 -10.73
CA ASP A 9 10.05 0.26 -11.43
C ASP A 9 10.10 0.43 -12.96
N GLY A 10 10.12 1.68 -13.43
CA GLY A 10 10.19 2.05 -14.85
C GLY A 10 8.84 2.32 -15.52
N ASP A 11 7.75 1.79 -14.95
CA ASP A 11 6.39 1.98 -15.44
C ASP A 11 5.70 3.20 -14.84
N ILE A 12 4.79 3.82 -15.60
CA ILE A 12 3.95 4.91 -15.10
C ILE A 12 2.62 4.35 -14.63
N TYR A 13 2.32 4.67 -13.36
CA TYR A 13 1.04 4.37 -12.74
C TYR A 13 0.27 5.66 -12.49
N ARG A 14 -1.03 5.59 -12.76
CA ARG A 14 -1.96 6.71 -12.60
C ARG A 14 -3.09 6.27 -11.66
N VAL A 15 -3.33 7.03 -10.59
CA VAL A 15 -4.31 6.70 -9.55
C VAL A 15 -5.40 7.75 -9.49
N THR A 16 -6.64 7.33 -9.74
CA THR A 16 -7.82 8.15 -9.50
C THR A 16 -8.35 7.90 -8.08
N PRO A 17 -8.47 8.92 -7.22
CA PRO A 17 -8.96 8.73 -5.85
C PRO A 17 -10.31 8.02 -5.78
N PHE A 18 -10.50 7.20 -4.76
CA PHE A 18 -11.74 6.48 -4.53
C PHE A 18 -12.90 7.42 -4.21
N LYS A 19 -14.10 6.98 -4.56
CA LYS A 19 -15.34 7.58 -4.04
C LYS A 19 -15.49 7.24 -2.55
N GLY A 20 -16.12 8.12 -1.77
CA GLY A 20 -16.13 8.05 -0.30
C GLY A 20 -16.58 6.71 0.29
N ARG A 21 -17.61 6.04 -0.26
CA ARG A 21 -18.07 4.72 0.24
C ARG A 21 -17.00 3.64 0.08
N LYS A 22 -16.26 3.65 -1.02
CA LYS A 22 -15.19 2.70 -1.31
C LYS A 22 -13.96 3.00 -0.44
N ALA A 23 -13.59 4.29 -0.35
CA ALA A 23 -12.53 4.74 0.54
C ALA A 23 -12.76 4.27 1.98
N LEU A 24 -13.99 4.40 2.51
CA LEU A 24 -14.33 3.94 3.86
C LEU A 24 -14.15 2.42 4.05
N ARG A 25 -14.59 1.60 3.08
CA ARG A 25 -14.43 0.14 3.15
C ARG A 25 -12.96 -0.27 3.13
N ILE A 26 -12.18 0.34 2.24
CA ILE A 26 -10.74 0.07 2.13
C ILE A 26 -10.04 0.50 3.42
N ASN A 27 -10.32 1.70 3.93
CA ASN A 27 -9.75 2.18 5.18
C ASN A 27 -10.09 1.26 6.36
N TYR A 28 -11.34 0.80 6.47
CA TYR A 28 -11.73 -0.16 7.50
C TYR A 28 -10.96 -1.48 7.41
N ARG A 29 -10.83 -2.04 6.19
CA ARG A 29 -10.05 -3.28 5.98
C ARG A 29 -8.58 -3.08 6.30
N LEU A 30 -7.98 -1.99 5.83
CA LEU A 30 -6.60 -1.63 6.14
C LEU A 30 -6.37 -1.48 7.65
N MET A 31 -7.23 -0.75 8.35
CA MET A 31 -7.13 -0.59 9.82
C MET A 31 -7.28 -1.92 10.56
N LYS A 32 -8.14 -2.83 10.07
CA LYS A 32 -8.26 -4.19 10.61
C LYS A 32 -6.97 -5.01 10.41
N LEU A 33 -6.24 -4.79 9.32
CA LEU A 33 -4.91 -5.39 9.12
C LEU A 33 -3.89 -4.87 10.13
N LEU A 34 -3.99 -3.58 10.50
CA LEU A 34 -3.06 -2.94 11.42
C LEU A 34 -3.27 -3.36 12.89
N THR A 35 -4.49 -3.67 13.31
CA THR A 35 -4.85 -3.74 14.74
C THR A 35 -4.15 -4.87 15.52
N PRO A 36 -3.94 -6.08 14.96
CA PRO A 36 -3.16 -7.12 15.62
C PRO A 36 -1.66 -7.11 15.22
N SER A 37 -1.28 -6.43 14.14
CA SER A 37 -0.01 -6.62 13.39
C SER A 37 1.06 -5.55 13.66
N ILE A 38 0.88 -4.77 14.72
CA ILE A 38 1.69 -3.62 15.13
C ILE A 38 3.20 -3.94 15.19
N GLY A 39 3.58 -5.12 15.66
CA GLY A 39 4.99 -5.54 15.73
C GLY A 39 5.68 -5.66 14.37
N ALA A 40 4.99 -6.20 13.36
CA ALA A 40 5.55 -6.48 12.03
C ALA A 40 5.76 -5.21 11.20
N LEU A 41 4.86 -4.24 11.35
CA LEU A 41 4.95 -2.97 10.63
C LEU A 41 5.96 -2.01 11.25
N SER A 42 6.32 -2.18 12.53
CA SER A 42 7.37 -1.39 13.17
C SER A 42 8.73 -1.48 12.46
N GLY A 43 9.03 -2.62 11.83
CA GLY A 43 10.24 -2.80 11.01
C GLY A 43 10.18 -2.07 9.66
N MET A 44 9.00 -2.03 9.02
CA MET A 44 8.77 -1.28 7.78
C MET A 44 8.75 0.25 8.04
N LEU A 45 8.27 0.66 9.20
CA LEU A 45 8.12 2.06 9.62
C LEU A 45 9.35 2.63 10.35
N GLY A 46 10.26 1.79 10.86
CA GLY A 46 11.55 2.20 11.43
C GLY A 46 12.46 2.89 10.39
N SER A 47 12.39 2.45 9.14
CA SER A 47 13.06 3.08 7.99
C SER A 47 12.43 4.43 7.59
N LEU A 48 11.18 4.71 8.00
CA LEU A 48 10.50 5.97 7.77
C LEU A 48 10.83 7.03 8.85
N LYS A 49 11.23 6.61 10.06
CA LYS A 49 11.62 7.54 11.15
C LYS A 49 13.00 8.18 10.97
N SER A 50 13.89 7.59 10.18
CA SER A 50 15.29 8.04 10.04
C SER A 50 15.49 9.09 8.94
N LYS A 51 14.46 9.39 8.13
CA LYS A 51 14.42 10.55 7.23
C LYS A 51 13.29 11.47 7.70
N GLU A 52 13.59 12.75 7.96
CA GLU A 52 12.55 13.77 8.09
C GLU A 52 11.59 13.62 6.90
N ILE A 53 10.34 13.23 7.17
CA ILE A 53 9.29 13.10 6.17
C ILE A 53 8.89 14.52 5.76
N LYS A 54 9.66 15.12 4.85
CA LYS A 54 9.38 16.45 4.27
C LYS A 54 8.35 16.39 3.14
N SER A 55 8.08 15.22 2.59
CA SER A 55 6.99 14.93 1.66
C SER A 55 6.79 13.42 1.54
N LEU A 56 5.57 12.93 1.73
CA LEU A 56 5.21 11.50 1.60
C LEU A 56 5.25 10.99 0.15
N GLY A 57 5.43 11.88 -0.83
CA GLY A 57 5.57 11.52 -2.24
C GLY A 57 6.87 10.76 -2.58
N ASP A 58 7.90 10.93 -1.75
CA ASP A 58 9.25 10.36 -1.93
C ASP A 58 9.54 9.18 -0.99
N ILE A 59 8.50 8.51 -0.46
CA ILE A 59 8.73 7.23 0.17
C ILE A 59 9.17 6.23 -0.91
N ASP A 60 10.48 6.02 -0.95
CA ASP A 60 11.12 4.90 -1.65
C ASP A 60 11.01 3.70 -0.72
N ILE A 61 10.01 2.84 -0.98
CA ILE A 61 9.81 1.65 -0.15
C ILE A 61 10.77 0.58 -0.64
N ASP A 62 11.73 0.28 0.22
CA ASP A 62 12.66 -0.82 0.05
C ASP A 62 11.89 -2.16 -0.01
N GLY A 63 12.28 -3.02 -0.96
CA GLY A 63 11.72 -4.36 -1.10
C GLY A 63 11.89 -5.22 0.16
N GLU A 64 12.96 -5.00 0.94
CA GLU A 64 13.16 -5.70 2.21
C GLU A 64 12.09 -5.30 3.25
N ALA A 65 11.70 -4.02 3.28
CA ALA A 65 10.68 -3.51 4.19
C ALA A 65 9.29 -4.05 3.84
N ILE A 66 8.98 -4.16 2.53
CA ILE A 66 7.76 -4.81 2.04
C ILE A 66 7.75 -6.28 2.45
N THR A 67 8.83 -7.01 2.21
CA THR A 67 8.90 -8.45 2.49
C THR A 67 8.62 -8.76 3.96
N LYS A 68 9.24 -8.02 4.89
CA LYS A 68 8.99 -8.18 6.34
C LYS A 68 7.54 -7.86 6.74
N ALA A 69 6.91 -6.89 6.08
CA ALA A 69 5.51 -6.57 6.33
C ALA A 69 4.57 -7.65 5.79
N LEU A 70 4.92 -8.27 4.65
CA LEU A 70 4.16 -9.37 4.06
C LEU A 70 4.22 -10.63 4.92
N ASP A 71 5.36 -10.98 5.52
CA ASP A 71 5.46 -12.14 6.42
C ASP A 71 4.41 -12.06 7.55
N GLY A 72 4.31 -10.90 8.19
CA GLY A 72 3.32 -10.69 9.25
C GLY A 72 1.86 -10.68 8.77
N LEU A 73 1.63 -10.40 7.49
CA LEU A 73 0.31 -10.42 6.86
C LEU A 73 -0.09 -11.87 6.48
N PHE A 74 0.83 -12.62 5.89
CA PHE A 74 0.62 -13.98 5.41
C PHE A 74 0.39 -14.98 6.54
N ASP A 75 0.95 -14.72 7.73
CA ASP A 75 0.69 -15.53 8.93
C ASP A 75 -0.75 -15.43 9.46
N ARG A 76 -1.52 -14.41 9.04
CA ARG A 76 -2.77 -14.02 9.71
C ARG A 76 -3.98 -13.99 8.81
N TYR A 77 -3.75 -13.77 7.51
CA TYR A 77 -4.80 -13.63 6.52
C TYR A 77 -4.68 -14.75 5.52
N SER A 78 -5.83 -15.23 5.04
CA SER A 78 -5.86 -16.18 3.94
C SER A 78 -5.36 -15.53 2.64
N GLU A 79 -4.89 -16.36 1.71
CA GLU A 79 -4.49 -15.94 0.37
C GLU A 79 -5.60 -15.12 -0.32
N ASP A 80 -6.84 -15.62 -0.26
CA ASP A 80 -8.01 -14.96 -0.84
C ASP A 80 -8.26 -13.57 -0.23
N GLU A 81 -8.15 -13.43 1.10
CA GLU A 81 -8.36 -12.13 1.76
C GLU A 81 -7.32 -11.08 1.36
N ILE A 82 -6.07 -11.52 1.15
CA ILE A 82 -4.96 -10.65 0.73
C ILE A 82 -5.17 -10.22 -0.71
N LEU A 83 -5.46 -11.18 -1.60
CA LEU A 83 -5.69 -10.93 -3.02
C LEU A 83 -6.89 -10.00 -3.21
N ASP A 84 -8.02 -10.28 -2.55
CA ASP A 84 -9.23 -9.45 -2.60
C ASP A 84 -8.95 -8.00 -2.18
N LEU A 85 -8.17 -7.81 -1.11
CA LEU A 85 -7.83 -6.48 -0.65
C LEU A 85 -6.89 -5.77 -1.63
N LEU A 86 -5.89 -6.49 -2.14
CA LEU A 86 -4.94 -5.94 -3.10
C LEU A 86 -5.66 -5.46 -4.38
N LEU A 87 -6.53 -6.30 -4.95
CA LEU A 87 -7.34 -5.94 -6.12
C LEU A 87 -8.27 -4.76 -5.82
N MET A 88 -8.92 -4.74 -4.66
CA MET A 88 -9.79 -3.62 -4.23
C MET A 88 -9.02 -2.30 -4.12
N ILE A 89 -7.78 -2.34 -3.64
CA ILE A 89 -6.88 -1.17 -3.62
C ILE A 89 -6.52 -0.77 -5.06
N LEU A 90 -6.22 -1.72 -5.94
CA LEU A 90 -5.73 -1.40 -7.28
C LEU A 90 -6.81 -0.97 -8.29
N GLU A 91 -8.09 -1.24 -8.04
CA GLU A 91 -9.22 -1.08 -8.98
C GLU A 91 -9.40 0.32 -9.63
N ASN A 92 -8.83 1.40 -9.08
CA ASN A 92 -8.83 2.75 -9.70
C ASN A 92 -7.46 3.18 -10.26
N THR A 93 -6.60 2.21 -10.52
CA THR A 93 -5.23 2.42 -10.96
C THR A 93 -5.11 2.01 -12.42
N GLU A 94 -4.38 2.81 -13.18
CA GLU A 94 -4.03 2.54 -14.57
C GLU A 94 -2.51 2.42 -14.68
N ARG A 95 -2.04 1.53 -15.57
CA ARG A 95 -0.64 1.45 -15.99
C ARG A 95 -0.53 1.90 -17.45
N GLY A 96 0.45 2.73 -17.76
CA GLY A 96 0.75 3.17 -19.11
C GLY A 96 1.06 4.66 -19.23
N GLU A 97 1.37 5.08 -20.46
CA GLU A 97 1.70 6.45 -20.82
C GLU A 97 0.99 6.85 -22.12
N ASP A 98 0.85 8.15 -22.35
CA ASP A 98 0.44 8.75 -23.63
C ASP A 98 -0.86 8.20 -24.26
N GLY A 99 -1.91 8.03 -23.45
CA GLY A 99 -3.24 7.66 -23.96
C GLY A 99 -3.43 6.16 -24.20
N LYS A 100 -2.48 5.33 -23.74
CA LYS A 100 -2.54 3.86 -23.76
C LYS A 100 -2.65 3.27 -22.35
N GLU A 101 -3.30 4.00 -21.46
CA GLU A 101 -3.52 3.55 -20.09
C GLU A 101 -4.48 2.36 -20.04
N VAL A 102 -4.08 1.31 -19.32
CA VAL A 102 -4.90 0.12 -19.06
C VAL A 102 -5.19 0.03 -17.57
N PHE A 103 -6.46 -0.12 -17.21
CA PHE A 103 -6.87 -0.31 -15.83
C PHE A 103 -6.33 -1.62 -15.29
N ILE A 104 -5.90 -1.60 -14.03
CA ILE A 104 -5.56 -2.80 -13.28
C ILE A 104 -6.86 -3.45 -12.82
N ASN A 105 -7.18 -4.59 -13.41
CA ASN A 105 -8.29 -5.48 -13.06
C ASN A 105 -7.74 -6.91 -12.89
N GLU A 106 -8.60 -7.90 -12.64
CA GLU A 106 -8.13 -9.29 -12.47
C GLU A 106 -7.32 -9.79 -13.67
N GLU A 107 -7.76 -9.53 -14.90
CA GLU A 107 -7.09 -10.00 -16.11
C GLU A 107 -5.73 -9.31 -16.34
N SER A 108 -5.67 -7.98 -16.16
CA SER A 108 -4.44 -7.21 -16.38
C SER A 108 -3.48 -7.25 -15.19
N PHE A 109 -3.96 -7.63 -14.00
CA PHE A 109 -3.12 -7.82 -12.82
C PHE A 109 -2.06 -8.89 -13.06
N ASP A 110 -2.47 -10.05 -13.57
CA ASP A 110 -1.57 -11.15 -13.89
C ASP A 110 -0.57 -10.74 -14.98
N GLU A 111 -1.03 -10.03 -16.01
CA GLU A 111 -0.15 -9.53 -17.07
C GLU A 111 0.91 -8.57 -16.52
N PHE A 112 0.51 -7.63 -15.66
CA PHE A 112 1.38 -6.55 -15.19
C PHE A 112 2.33 -6.95 -14.08
N PHE A 113 1.91 -7.88 -13.22
CA PHE A 113 2.65 -8.24 -12.02
C PHE A 113 3.16 -9.69 -12.04
N SER A 114 2.97 -10.41 -13.16
CA SER A 114 3.65 -11.69 -13.38
C SER A 114 5.15 -11.56 -13.08
N CYS A 115 5.65 -12.46 -12.24
CA CYS A 115 7.05 -12.48 -11.77
C CYS A 115 7.51 -11.29 -10.91
N SER A 116 6.63 -10.35 -10.51
CA SER A 116 6.99 -9.23 -9.62
C SER A 116 5.84 -8.80 -8.70
N LEU A 117 5.52 -9.64 -7.71
CA LEU A 117 4.57 -9.31 -6.64
C LEU A 117 4.99 -8.07 -5.84
N ILE A 118 6.30 -7.83 -5.68
CA ILE A 118 6.82 -6.64 -4.98
C ILE A 118 6.37 -5.36 -5.71
N ALA A 119 6.34 -5.35 -7.04
CA ALA A 119 5.83 -4.20 -7.80
C ALA A 119 4.33 -3.95 -7.52
N ALA A 120 3.51 -5.01 -7.44
CA ALA A 120 2.10 -4.89 -7.08
C ALA A 120 1.91 -4.21 -5.71
N PHE A 121 2.71 -4.60 -4.71
CA PHE A 121 2.67 -3.99 -3.38
C PHE A 121 3.18 -2.54 -3.37
N LYS A 122 4.24 -2.21 -4.12
CA LYS A 122 4.68 -0.81 -4.28
C LYS A 122 3.58 0.08 -4.86
N VAL A 123 2.87 -0.41 -5.89
CA VAL A 123 1.73 0.30 -6.49
C VAL A 123 0.60 0.42 -5.48
N ALA A 124 0.28 -0.64 -4.74
CA ALA A 124 -0.75 -0.58 -3.69
C ALA A 124 -0.41 0.47 -2.62
N VAL A 125 0.85 0.59 -2.19
CA VAL A 125 1.24 1.65 -1.26
C VAL A 125 1.09 3.03 -1.88
N PHE A 126 1.49 3.21 -3.14
CA PHE A 126 1.24 4.48 -3.84
C PHE A 126 -0.26 4.84 -3.87
N VAL A 127 -1.14 3.87 -4.13
CA VAL A 127 -2.59 4.09 -4.09
C VAL A 127 -3.07 4.48 -2.69
N ILE A 128 -2.57 3.83 -1.65
CA ILE A 128 -2.89 4.16 -0.25
C ILE A 128 -2.44 5.59 0.07
N GLN A 129 -1.25 6.01 -0.35
CA GLN A 129 -0.76 7.39 -0.13
C GLN A 129 -1.64 8.44 -0.81
N VAL A 130 -2.11 8.16 -2.04
CA VAL A 130 -3.00 9.07 -2.77
C VAL A 130 -4.36 9.20 -2.08
N ASN A 131 -4.88 8.12 -1.50
CA ASN A 131 -6.22 8.10 -0.92
C ASN A 131 -6.28 8.43 0.58
N PHE A 132 -5.21 8.10 1.31
CA PHE A 132 -5.10 8.17 2.76
C PHE A 132 -3.69 8.65 3.14
N PRO A 133 -3.35 9.93 2.89
CA PRO A 133 -1.98 10.44 3.05
C PRO A 133 -1.44 10.19 4.46
N ASP A 134 -2.28 10.30 5.49
CA ASP A 134 -1.87 10.12 6.88
C ASP A 134 -1.85 8.66 7.36
N PHE A 135 -2.22 7.69 6.51
CA PHE A 135 -2.41 6.29 6.90
C PHE A 135 -1.16 5.69 7.57
N PHE A 136 0.00 5.81 6.92
CA PHE A 136 1.24 5.22 7.43
C PHE A 136 1.76 5.95 8.68
N SER A 137 1.54 7.26 8.78
CA SER A 137 1.85 8.03 9.99
C SER A 137 1.00 7.56 11.17
N GLN A 138 -0.30 7.36 10.96
CA GLN A 138 -1.21 6.83 11.99
C GLN A 138 -0.85 5.39 12.37
N ALA A 139 -0.54 4.54 11.38
CA ALA A 139 -0.07 3.18 11.61
C ALA A 139 1.20 3.14 12.47
N ALA A 140 2.13 4.08 12.24
CA ALA A 140 3.36 4.19 13.04
C ALA A 140 3.10 4.62 14.50
N LEU A 141 2.17 5.57 14.73
CA LEU A 141 1.81 6.02 16.07
C LEU A 141 1.14 4.92 16.89
N ILE A 142 0.15 4.25 16.27
CA ILE A 142 -0.51 3.07 16.86
C ILE A 142 0.56 2.00 17.16
N GLY A 143 1.53 1.86 16.27
CA GLY A 143 2.65 0.93 16.42
C GLY A 143 3.55 1.17 17.65
N THR A 144 3.66 2.42 18.09
CA THR A 144 4.54 2.81 19.21
C THR A 144 3.87 2.72 20.57
N GLU A 145 2.58 3.07 20.69
CA GLU A 145 1.87 3.08 21.98
C GLU A 145 1.74 1.68 22.59
N THR A 146 1.62 0.63 21.76
CA THR A 146 1.52 -0.76 22.25
C THR A 146 2.84 -1.28 22.81
N LYS A 147 3.98 -0.75 22.33
CA LYS A 147 5.32 -1.17 22.77
C LYS A 147 5.66 -0.67 24.18
N GLU A 148 5.02 0.39 24.65
CA GLU A 148 5.23 0.96 25.99
C GLU A 148 4.37 0.28 27.07
N MET A 149 3.38 -0.55 26.70
CA MET A 149 2.51 -1.25 27.65
C MET A 149 3.01 -2.65 28.06
N ASP A 150 3.92 -3.24 27.28
CA ASP A 150 4.53 -4.56 27.55
C ASP A 150 5.95 -4.46 28.15
N GLY A 151 6.37 -3.26 28.57
CA GLY A 151 7.69 -2.96 29.15
C GLY A 151 7.70 -2.84 30.67
#